data_AF-A0AAX1K7N3-F1
#
_entry.id   AF-A0AAX1K7N3-F1
#
_cell.length_a   1.000
_cell.length_b   1.000
_cell.length_c   1.000
_cell.angle_alpha   90.00
_cell.angle_beta   90.00
_cell.angle_gamma   90.00
#
_symmetry.space_group_name_H-M   'P 1'
#
loop_
_entity.id
_entity.type
_entity.pdbx_description
1 polymer ?
#
loop_
_entity_poly.entity_id
_entity_poly.type
_entity_poly.pdbx_seq_one_letter_code
_entity_poly.pdbx_strand_id
1 'polypeptide(L)'
;MQIINQSIQYQMETSTGNTTSVVVGLHGKSDKLEFSANLAVVAADLEAETTFDDLSKKQLSTLAIKKLPKLMPTLAYSNYQFFVQNDVPVRLTAYSDLSNNGSYISLSSTLDQSDFTNKAIESVGYEDVKSAVKTILSQEFPTS
;
A
#
# COMPACT_ATOMS: atom_id res chain seq x y z
N MET A 1 -1.95 3.94 -11.11
CA MET A 1 -0.60 3.42 -10.79
C MET A 1 -0.31 2.06 -11.41
N GLN A 2 0.94 1.78 -11.83
CA GLN A 2 1.40 0.43 -12.18
C GLN A 2 1.81 -0.33 -10.91
N ILE A 3 1.33 -1.57 -10.77
CA ILE A 3 1.68 -2.47 -9.64
C ILE A 3 2.34 -3.72 -10.21
N ILE A 4 3.49 -4.09 -9.65
CA ILE A 4 4.25 -5.29 -10.04
C ILE A 4 4.29 -6.29 -8.89
N ASN A 5 4.22 -7.58 -9.24
CA ASN A 5 4.49 -8.67 -8.32
C ASN A 5 6.00 -8.92 -8.26
N GLN A 6 6.59 -8.67 -7.09
CA GLN A 6 8.01 -8.87 -6.83
C GLN A 6 8.32 -10.27 -6.32
N SER A 7 7.42 -10.87 -5.52
CA SER A 7 7.64 -12.19 -4.94
C SER A 7 6.34 -12.93 -4.67
N ILE A 8 6.45 -14.26 -4.61
CA ILE A 8 5.40 -15.15 -4.11
C ILE A 8 6.09 -16.16 -3.20
N GLN A 9 5.54 -16.35 -2.01
CA GLN A 9 5.99 -17.35 -1.04
C GLN A 9 4.79 -18.19 -0.63
N TYR A 10 4.91 -19.51 -0.79
CA TYR A 10 3.87 -20.47 -0.41
C TYR A 10 4.14 -20.97 1.01
N GLN A 11 3.12 -20.94 1.87
CA GLN A 11 3.17 -21.57 3.18
C GLN A 11 2.42 -22.89 3.11
N MET A 12 3.14 -23.98 3.33
CA MET A 12 2.59 -25.34 3.27
C MET A 12 2.40 -25.90 4.67
N GLU A 13 1.28 -26.60 4.87
CA GLU A 13 1.08 -27.42 6.06
C GLU A 13 2.00 -28.64 5.98
N THR A 14 2.88 -28.82 6.97
CA THR A 14 3.91 -29.86 6.94
C THR A 14 3.31 -31.26 6.96
N SER A 15 2.14 -31.44 7.59
CA SER A 15 1.49 -32.75 7.73
C SER A 15 0.77 -33.24 6.46
N THR A 16 0.30 -32.33 5.60
CA THR A 16 -0.49 -32.68 4.40
C THR A 16 0.19 -32.28 3.09
N GLY A 17 1.17 -31.37 3.13
CA GLY A 17 1.79 -30.78 1.95
C GLY A 17 0.92 -29.71 1.25
N ASN A 18 -0.30 -29.49 1.71
CA ASN A 18 -1.22 -28.54 1.10
C ASN A 18 -0.79 -27.09 1.42
N THR A 19 -0.95 -26.20 0.44
CA THR A 19 -0.75 -24.77 0.67
C THR A 19 -1.87 -24.21 1.55
N THR A 20 -1.52 -23.55 2.66
CA THR A 20 -2.46 -22.96 3.63
C THR A 20 -2.59 -21.45 3.49
N SER A 21 -1.56 -20.78 3.00
CA SER A 21 -1.57 -19.37 2.65
C SER A 21 -0.46 -19.05 1.66
N VAL A 22 -0.58 -17.88 1.01
CA VAL A 22 0.43 -17.37 0.10
C VAL A 22 0.76 -15.93 0.48
N VAL A 23 2.03 -15.61 0.66
CA VAL A 23 2.49 -14.22 0.82
C VAL A 23 2.90 -13.69 -0.55
N VAL A 24 2.27 -12.59 -0.96
CA VAL A 24 2.53 -11.93 -2.23
C VAL A 24 3.25 -10.60 -1.98
N GLY A 25 4.45 -10.47 -2.52
CA GLY A 25 5.20 -9.22 -2.55
C GLY A 25 4.75 -8.35 -3.72
N LEU A 26 4.29 -7.13 -3.42
CA LEU A 26 3.85 -6.12 -4.38
C LEU A 26 4.68 -4.86 -4.22
N HIS A 27 4.93 -4.21 -5.35
CA HIS A 27 5.47 -2.86 -5.39
C HIS A 27 4.68 -2.03 -6.39
N GLY A 28 4.41 -0.77 -6.06
CA GLY A 28 3.74 0.14 -6.98
C GLY A 28 4.28 1.55 -6.81
N LYS A 29 4.30 2.27 -7.94
CA LYS A 29 4.81 3.63 -8.02
C LYS A 29 3.99 4.46 -9.00
N SER A 30 3.67 5.67 -8.58
CA SER A 30 3.17 6.77 -9.40
C SER A 30 3.95 8.04 -9.08
N ASP A 31 3.53 9.19 -9.64
CA ASP A 31 4.24 10.45 -9.47
C ASP A 31 4.25 10.93 -8.01
N LYS A 32 3.17 10.66 -7.26
CA LYS A 32 2.99 11.14 -5.88
C LYS A 32 2.96 10.02 -4.83
N LEU A 33 3.06 8.77 -5.24
CA LEU A 33 2.90 7.62 -4.35
C LEU A 33 3.88 6.50 -4.70
N GLU A 34 4.52 5.92 -3.70
CA GLU A 34 5.31 4.71 -3.84
C GLU A 34 5.06 3.80 -2.64
N PHE A 35 4.84 2.51 -2.90
CA PHE A 35 4.63 1.54 -1.82
C PHE A 35 5.32 0.21 -2.13
N SER A 36 5.65 -0.49 -1.04
CA SER A 36 6.10 -1.88 -1.06
C SER A 36 5.27 -2.65 -0.04
N ALA A 37 4.76 -3.82 -0.40
CA ALA A 37 3.86 -4.60 0.43
C ALA A 37 4.18 -6.09 0.35
N ASN A 38 4.11 -6.79 1.48
CA ASN A 38 4.01 -8.24 1.55
C ASN A 38 2.63 -8.56 2.13
N LEU A 39 1.74 -9.14 1.32
CA LEU A 39 0.37 -9.38 1.72
C LEU A 39 0.10 -10.88 1.83
N ALA A 40 -0.36 -11.31 3.00
CA ALA A 40 -0.85 -12.67 3.18
C ALA A 40 -2.21 -12.83 2.48
N VAL A 41 -2.31 -13.81 1.58
CA VAL A 41 -3.55 -14.31 0.99
C VAL A 41 -3.92 -15.60 1.72
N VAL A 42 -5.07 -15.59 2.37
CA VAL A 42 -5.58 -16.68 3.22
C VAL A 42 -6.85 -17.28 2.62
N ALA A 43 -7.30 -18.42 3.14
CA ALA A 43 -8.45 -19.14 2.57
C ALA A 43 -9.72 -18.27 2.45
N ALA A 44 -9.92 -17.31 3.37
CA ALA A 44 -11.03 -16.36 3.32
C ALA A 44 -10.96 -15.35 2.15
N ASP A 45 -9.81 -15.25 1.47
CA ASP A 45 -9.64 -14.43 0.27
C ASP A 45 -9.95 -15.22 -1.02
N LEU A 46 -10.21 -16.53 -0.93
CA LEU A 46 -10.50 -17.40 -2.07
C LEU A 46 -12.00 -17.43 -2.38
N GLU A 47 -12.34 -17.69 -3.64
CA GLU A 47 -13.69 -18.08 -4.02
C GLU A 47 -14.00 -19.48 -3.44
N ALA A 48 -15.29 -19.78 -3.25
CA ALA A 48 -15.71 -21.09 -2.74
C ALA A 48 -15.12 -22.24 -3.57
N GLU A 49 -14.71 -23.31 -2.88
CA GLU A 49 -14.16 -24.54 -3.48
C GLU A 49 -12.84 -24.37 -4.26
N THR A 50 -12.19 -23.21 -4.19
CA THR A 50 -10.87 -22.97 -4.78
C THR A 50 -9.76 -23.25 -3.76
N THR A 51 -8.69 -23.91 -4.18
CA THR A 51 -7.48 -24.07 -3.36
C THR A 51 -6.34 -23.21 -3.91
N PHE A 52 -5.33 -22.93 -3.08
CA PHE A 52 -4.17 -22.16 -3.52
C PHE A 52 -3.35 -22.85 -4.61
N ASP A 53 -3.37 -24.19 -4.63
CA ASP A 53 -2.59 -25.00 -5.56
C ASP A 53 -3.16 -24.92 -7.00
N ASP A 54 -4.43 -24.50 -7.14
CA ASP A 54 -5.10 -24.26 -8.42
C ASP A 54 -4.78 -22.88 -9.03
N LEU A 55 -4.19 -21.97 -8.24
CA LEU A 55 -4.05 -20.57 -8.62
C LEU A 55 -2.71 -20.25 -9.29
N SER A 56 -2.79 -19.59 -10.45
CA SER A 56 -1.63 -18.99 -11.08
C SER A 56 -1.08 -17.80 -10.30
N LYS A 57 0.19 -17.47 -10.53
CA LYS A 57 0.84 -16.22 -10.05
C LYS A 57 -0.01 -14.98 -10.32
N LYS A 58 -0.67 -14.90 -11.48
CA LYS A 58 -1.52 -13.76 -11.85
C LYS A 58 -2.76 -13.68 -10.96
N GLN A 59 -3.41 -14.81 -10.69
CA GLN A 59 -4.59 -14.86 -9.80
C GLN A 59 -4.22 -14.51 -8.37
N LEU A 60 -3.14 -15.08 -7.82
CA LEU A 60 -2.62 -14.74 -6.49
C LEU A 60 -2.29 -13.25 -6.36
N SER A 61 -1.66 -12.67 -7.38
CA SER A 61 -1.37 -11.22 -7.42
C SER A 61 -2.65 -10.39 -7.44
N THR A 62 -3.66 -10.84 -8.18
CA THR A 62 -4.96 -10.15 -8.26
C THR A 62 -5.66 -10.15 -6.90
N LEU A 63 -5.65 -11.29 -6.20
CA LEU A 63 -6.21 -11.38 -4.85
C LEU A 63 -5.50 -10.44 -3.88
N ALA A 64 -4.16 -10.41 -3.90
CA ALA A 64 -3.39 -9.51 -3.05
C ALA A 64 -3.69 -8.02 -3.37
N ILE A 65 -3.73 -7.63 -4.65
CA ILE A 65 -4.05 -6.26 -5.08
C ILE A 65 -5.45 -5.84 -4.59
N LYS A 66 -6.44 -6.73 -4.65
CA LYS A 66 -7.81 -6.46 -4.16
C LYS A 66 -7.86 -6.12 -2.66
N LYS A 67 -6.85 -6.50 -1.87
CA LYS A 67 -6.78 -6.18 -0.44
C LYS A 67 -6.26 -4.75 -0.18
N LEU A 68 -5.48 -4.19 -1.10
CA LEU A 68 -4.85 -2.87 -0.91
C LEU A 68 -5.86 -1.75 -0.58
N PRO A 69 -6.99 -1.58 -1.29
CA PRO A 69 -7.95 -0.51 -0.97
C PRO A 69 -8.54 -0.59 0.44
N LYS A 70 -8.58 -1.79 1.04
CA LYS A 70 -9.05 -1.99 2.43
C LYS A 70 -7.95 -1.72 3.46
N LEU A 71 -6.69 -1.93 3.10
CA LEU A 71 -5.54 -1.80 4.01
C LEU A 71 -4.91 -0.40 3.97
N MET A 72 -4.81 0.22 2.79
CA MET A 72 -4.18 1.53 2.65
C MET A 72 -4.82 2.63 3.52
N PRO A 73 -6.15 2.67 3.75
CA PRO A 73 -6.74 3.67 4.63
C PRO A 73 -6.47 3.45 6.13
N THR A 74 -6.00 2.27 6.55
CA THR A 74 -5.70 1.96 7.96
C THR A 74 -4.26 2.22 8.35
N LEU A 75 -3.44 2.65 7.39
CA LEU A 75 -2.05 3.05 7.56
C LEU A 75 -1.90 4.18 8.60
N ALA A 76 -0.97 3.99 9.54
CA ALA A 76 -0.58 5.00 10.51
C ALA A 76 0.65 5.75 10.01
N TYR A 77 0.56 7.08 9.92
CA TYR A 77 1.67 7.90 9.45
C TYR A 77 2.72 8.05 10.56
N SER A 78 3.96 7.67 10.25
CA SER A 78 5.06 7.64 11.21
C SER A 78 5.83 8.95 11.23
N ASN A 79 6.00 9.60 10.07
CA ASN A 79 6.70 10.87 9.94
C ASN A 79 6.37 11.56 8.60
N TYR A 80 6.72 12.84 8.49
CA TYR A 80 6.83 13.55 7.22
C TYR A 80 8.04 14.48 7.22
N GLN A 81 8.63 14.70 6.04
CA GLN A 81 9.84 15.50 5.88
C GLN A 81 9.62 16.56 4.80
N PHE A 82 9.99 17.80 5.09
CA PHE A 82 10.00 18.88 4.10
C PHE A 82 11.28 18.87 3.28
N PHE A 83 11.13 19.14 1.99
CA PHE A 83 12.21 19.49 1.08
C PHE A 83 12.21 21.00 0.91
N VAL A 84 13.32 21.63 1.29
CA VAL A 84 13.46 23.09 1.33
C VAL A 84 14.45 23.51 0.25
N GLN A 85 14.10 24.55 -0.50
CA GLN A 85 14.96 25.18 -1.47
C GLN A 85 15.00 26.69 -1.20
N ASN A 86 16.19 27.25 -0.98
CA ASN A 86 16.38 28.66 -0.61
C ASN A 86 15.53 29.07 0.60
N ASP A 87 15.55 28.27 1.67
CA ASP A 87 14.76 28.46 2.90
C ASP A 87 13.23 28.45 2.73
N VAL A 88 12.73 28.02 1.57
CA VAL A 88 11.30 27.85 1.29
C VAL A 88 10.96 26.36 1.11
N PRO A 89 10.01 25.79 1.87
CA PRO A 89 9.51 24.45 1.63
C PRO A 89 8.85 24.36 0.25
N VAL A 90 9.31 23.44 -0.60
CA VAL A 90 8.77 23.25 -1.97
C VAL A 90 7.99 21.96 -2.11
N ARG A 91 8.33 20.94 -1.32
CA ARG A 91 7.72 19.60 -1.32
C ARG A 91 7.77 18.99 0.07
N LEU A 92 6.96 17.97 0.32
CA LEU A 92 7.12 17.13 1.50
C LEU A 92 6.87 15.66 1.17
N THR A 93 7.55 14.74 1.85
CA THR A 93 7.28 13.30 1.74
C THR A 93 6.76 12.79 3.07
N ALA A 94 5.57 12.19 3.04
CA ALA A 94 4.95 11.51 4.16
C ALA A 94 5.23 10.01 4.10
N TYR A 95 5.51 9.41 5.26
CA TYR A 95 5.83 7.99 5.39
C TYR A 95 4.80 7.30 6.28
N SER A 96 4.44 6.08 5.91
CA SER A 96 3.52 5.26 6.68
C SER A 96 3.84 3.79 6.54
N ASP A 97 3.64 3.06 7.64
CA ASP A 97 3.82 1.62 7.68
C ASP A 97 2.61 0.95 8.33
N LEU A 98 2.29 -0.25 7.86
CA LEU A 98 1.32 -1.16 8.47
C LEU A 98 2.01 -2.50 8.65
N SER A 99 1.93 -3.06 9.86
CA SER A 99 2.32 -4.45 10.13
C SER A 99 1.20 -5.12 10.90
N ASN A 100 0.41 -5.97 10.22
CA ASN A 100 -0.73 -6.63 10.84
C ASN A 100 -1.06 -7.96 10.15
N ASN A 101 -1.41 -8.99 10.94
CA ASN A 101 -1.92 -10.28 10.46
C ASN A 101 -1.09 -10.89 9.31
N GLY A 102 0.25 -10.91 9.47
CA GLY A 102 1.17 -11.45 8.46
C GLY A 102 1.31 -10.61 7.19
N SER A 103 0.74 -9.41 7.17
CA SER A 103 0.90 -8.44 6.09
C SER A 103 1.71 -7.23 6.55
N TYR A 104 2.63 -6.78 5.70
CA TYR A 104 3.42 -5.58 5.90
C TYR A 104 3.26 -4.65 4.69
N ILE A 105 3.02 -3.37 4.91
CA ILE A 105 2.97 -2.35 3.87
C ILE A 105 3.84 -1.19 4.34
N SER A 106 4.75 -0.72 3.48
CA SER A 106 5.43 0.56 3.62
C SER A 106 5.03 1.46 2.47
N LEU A 107 4.75 2.72 2.78
CA LEU A 107 4.23 3.69 1.84
C LEU A 107 4.93 5.03 2.04
N SER A 108 5.28 5.66 0.92
CA SER A 108 5.71 7.05 0.88
C SER A 108 4.87 7.83 -0.12
N SER A 109 4.51 9.06 0.22
CA SER A 109 3.78 9.96 -0.67
C SER A 109 4.44 11.32 -0.70
N THR A 110 4.72 11.83 -1.89
CA THR A 110 5.35 13.14 -2.09
C THR A 110 4.30 14.14 -2.53
N LEU A 111 4.17 15.22 -1.77
CA LEU A 111 3.19 16.28 -1.95
C LEU A 111 3.90 17.59 -2.31
N ASP A 112 3.20 18.44 -3.04
CA ASP A 112 3.60 19.81 -3.35
C ASP A 112 2.45 20.80 -3.04
N GLN A 113 2.64 22.08 -3.35
CA GLN A 113 1.63 23.11 -3.05
C GLN A 113 0.27 22.84 -3.71
N SER A 114 0.21 22.12 -4.84
CA SER A 114 -1.06 21.80 -5.52
C SER A 114 -1.95 20.85 -4.71
N ASP A 115 -1.37 20.10 -3.76
CA ASP A 115 -2.10 19.19 -2.87
C ASP A 115 -2.77 19.91 -1.70
N PHE A 116 -2.52 21.22 -1.53
CA PHE A 116 -3.04 22.04 -0.46
C PHE A 116 -3.78 23.27 -1.02
N THR A 117 -5.10 23.22 -1.03
CA THR A 117 -5.94 24.27 -1.66
C THR A 117 -6.08 25.54 -0.81
N ASN A 118 -6.05 25.39 0.52
CA ASN A 118 -6.36 26.49 1.45
C ASN A 118 -5.18 26.83 2.38
N LYS A 119 -4.01 26.25 2.16
CA LYS A 119 -2.87 26.37 3.07
C LYS A 119 -1.56 26.38 2.30
N ALA A 120 -0.67 27.29 2.67
CA ALA A 120 0.70 27.25 2.19
C ALA A 120 1.40 25.99 2.72
N ILE A 121 2.21 25.35 1.89
CA ILE A 121 2.92 24.11 2.24
C ILE A 121 3.77 24.26 3.50
N GLU A 122 4.36 25.43 3.75
CA GLU A 122 5.14 25.72 4.96
C GLU A 122 4.32 25.73 6.26
N SER A 123 3.00 25.83 6.17
CA SER A 123 2.09 25.88 7.31
C SER A 123 1.33 24.58 7.54
N VAL A 124 1.52 23.55 6.70
CA VAL A 124 0.76 22.29 6.82
C VAL A 124 1.15 21.51 8.06
N GLY A 125 0.14 21.00 8.76
CA GLY A 125 0.31 20.11 9.90
C GLY A 125 -0.03 18.68 9.55
N TYR A 126 0.09 17.81 10.54
CA TYR A 126 -0.15 16.37 10.41
C TYR A 126 -1.50 16.02 9.76
N GLU A 127 -2.61 16.65 10.18
CA GLU A 127 -3.94 16.34 9.62
C GLU A 127 -4.10 16.81 8.17
N ASP A 128 -3.44 17.91 7.77
CA ASP A 128 -3.44 18.38 6.39
C ASP A 128 -2.73 17.36 5.48
N VAL A 129 -1.55 16.90 5.92
CA VAL A 129 -0.76 15.87 5.22
C VAL A 129 -1.55 14.56 5.09
N LYS A 130 -2.13 14.10 6.20
CA LYS A 130 -2.96 12.88 6.22
C LYS A 130 -4.15 12.97 5.28
N SER A 131 -4.82 14.12 5.22
CA SER A 131 -5.95 14.36 4.31
C SER A 131 -5.52 14.36 2.83
N ALA A 132 -4.40 15.01 2.51
CA ALA A 132 -3.84 15.03 1.16
C ALA A 132 -3.44 13.63 0.69
N VAL A 133 -2.70 12.86 1.51
CA VAL A 133 -2.33 11.48 1.16
C VAL A 133 -3.56 10.59 1.02
N LYS A 134 -4.57 10.73 1.88
CA LYS A 134 -5.84 9.99 1.75
C LYS A 134 -6.52 10.27 0.41
N THR A 135 -6.49 11.52 -0.05
CA THR A 135 -7.05 11.91 -1.36
C THR A 135 -6.32 11.21 -2.51
N ILE A 136 -4.97 11.20 -2.48
CA ILE A 136 -4.15 10.48 -3.46
C ILE A 136 -4.44 8.98 -3.43
N LEU A 137 -4.52 8.38 -2.25
CA LEU A 137 -4.84 6.95 -2.09
C LEU A 137 -6.20 6.59 -2.69
N SER A 138 -7.22 7.43 -2.51
CA SER A 138 -8.55 7.19 -3.10
C SER A 138 -8.56 7.30 -4.62
N GLN A 139 -7.67 8.09 -5.21
CA GLN A 139 -7.52 8.19 -6.67
C GLN A 139 -6.77 6.98 -7.25
N GLU A 140 -5.72 6.52 -6.57
CA GLU A 140 -4.89 5.40 -7.03
C GLU A 140 -5.51 4.03 -6.74
N PHE A 141 -6.33 3.93 -5.69
CA PHE A 141 -7.01 2.72 -5.24
C PHE A 141 -8.53 2.96 -5.06
N PRO A 142 -9.29 3.16 -6.15
CA PRO A 142 -10.73 3.35 -6.05
C PRO A 142 -11.38 2.09 -5.45
N THR A 143 -12.25 2.28 -4.45
CA THR A 143 -13.14 1.24 -3.95
C THR A 143 -14.28 1.06 -4.95
N SER A 144 -14.07 0.23 -5.97
CA SER A 144 -15.14 -0.25 -6.84
C SER A 144 -16.12 -1.14 -6.09
#